data_AF-A0A8J5TLU3-F1
#
_entry.id   AF-A0A8J5TLU3-F1
#
_cell.length_a   1.000
_cell.length_b   1.000
_cell.length_c   1.000
_cell.angle_alpha   90.00
_cell.angle_beta   90.00
_cell.angle_gamma   90.00
#
_symmetry.space_group_name_H-M   'P 1'
#
loop_
_entity.id
_entity.type
_entity.pdbx_description
1 polymer ?
#
loop_
_entity_poly.entity_id
_entity_poly.type
_entity_poly.pdbx_seq_one_letter_code
_entity_poly.pdbx_strand_id
1 'polypeptide(L)'
;MMGVFVKTFLLCLTLFHTGWGAEECAVVTREYEWDGNYNAQFKIQTTVPFTGFTIHLTFDNPVDSIDYYTGQVEKEDDTHFTLTNPNYIAHAGDIIQFEMHVQYSGEKTFVVGAFMNGEDVCDGSGDWTTHPPLENPCEETGMLPYDYGQVLCMSYVFYEAQRSGKL
;
A
#
# COMPACT_ATOMS: atom_id res chain seq x y z
N MET A 1 -28.89 -40.26 -39.63
CA MET A 1 -27.51 -40.62 -39.24
C MET A 1 -26.80 -39.35 -38.82
N MET A 2 -26.25 -39.38 -37.60
CA MET A 2 -25.48 -38.31 -36.97
C MET A 2 -24.26 -37.88 -37.80
N GLY A 3 -23.94 -36.59 -37.73
CA GLY A 3 -22.66 -36.03 -38.15
C GLY A 3 -22.35 -34.82 -37.28
N VAL A 4 -21.74 -35.06 -36.12
CA VAL A 4 -21.23 -34.07 -35.19
C VAL A 4 -19.97 -33.45 -35.79
N PHE A 5 -19.91 -32.12 -35.95
CA PHE A 5 -18.64 -31.41 -36.11
C PHE A 5 -18.48 -30.39 -34.97
N VAL A 6 -17.48 -30.67 -34.16
CA VAL A 6 -17.05 -29.95 -32.97
C VAL A 6 -15.87 -29.04 -33.35
N LYS A 7 -15.73 -27.95 -32.58
CA LYS A 7 -14.56 -27.09 -32.39
C LYS A 7 -14.21 -26.13 -33.53
N THR A 8 -14.41 -24.84 -33.27
CA THR A 8 -13.28 -23.96 -32.91
C THR A 8 -13.86 -22.79 -32.12
N PHE A 9 -13.83 -22.92 -30.79
CA PHE A 9 -14.04 -21.79 -29.89
C PHE A 9 -12.75 -20.98 -29.95
N LEU A 10 -12.79 -19.84 -30.63
CA LEU A 10 -11.67 -18.92 -30.71
C LEU A 10 -11.51 -18.30 -29.32
N LEU A 11 -10.72 -18.95 -28.47
CA LEU A 11 -10.26 -18.38 -27.22
C LEU A 11 -9.33 -17.23 -27.62
N CYS A 12 -9.84 -16.00 -27.62
CA CYS A 12 -9.02 -14.81 -27.68
C CYS A 12 -8.25 -14.76 -26.36
N LEU A 13 -7.11 -15.44 -26.34
CA LEU A 13 -6.12 -15.33 -25.27
C LEU A 13 -5.57 -13.91 -25.41
N THR A 14 -6.18 -12.96 -24.71
CA THR A 14 -5.58 -11.64 -24.50
C THR A 14 -4.28 -11.89 -23.75
N LEU A 15 -3.18 -11.94 -24.51
CA LEU A 15 -1.84 -11.74 -23.99
C LEU A 15 -1.86 -10.39 -23.27
N PHE A 16 -1.99 -10.41 -21.95
CA PHE A 16 -1.56 -9.30 -21.12
C PHE A 16 -0.04 -9.19 -21.30
N HIS A 17 0.37 -8.33 -22.22
CA HIS A 17 1.71 -7.74 -22.23
C HIS A 17 1.55 -6.31 -21.76
N THR A 18 1.79 -6.05 -20.49
CA THR A 18 2.05 -4.70 -19.96
C THR A 18 2.79 -4.95 -18.66
N GLY A 19 4.11 -4.88 -18.65
CA GLY A 19 4.80 -3.60 -18.54
C GLY A 19 4.94 -3.33 -17.04
N TRP A 20 6.17 -3.45 -16.53
CA TRP A 20 6.53 -3.20 -15.14
C TRP A 20 6.44 -1.68 -14.88
N GLY A 21 5.23 -1.13 -14.93
CA GLY A 21 4.89 0.17 -14.39
C GLY A 21 4.33 -0.04 -12.99
N ALA A 22 4.59 0.90 -12.08
CA ALA A 22 3.94 0.91 -10.79
C ALA A 22 2.42 1.05 -11.02
N GLU A 23 1.63 0.13 -10.47
CA GLU A 23 0.17 0.14 -10.60
C GLU A 23 -0.42 1.22 -9.67
N GLU A 24 -1.45 1.92 -10.11
CA GLU A 24 -2.15 2.88 -9.24
C GLU A 24 -2.77 2.14 -8.04
N CYS A 25 -2.62 2.72 -6.86
CA CYS A 25 -3.09 2.14 -5.61
C CYS A 25 -4.63 2.07 -5.56
N ALA A 26 -5.22 0.87 -5.48
CA ALA A 26 -6.66 0.67 -5.66
C ALA A 26 -7.55 1.33 -4.59
N VAL A 27 -6.99 1.59 -3.40
CA VAL A 27 -7.70 2.28 -2.31
C VAL A 27 -7.76 3.79 -2.46
N VAL A 28 -7.00 4.35 -3.41
CA VAL A 28 -7.00 5.79 -3.72
C VAL A 28 -7.64 6.00 -5.08
N THR A 29 -8.82 6.61 -5.09
CA THR A 29 -9.52 6.94 -6.34
C THR A 29 -9.49 8.43 -6.58
N ARG A 30 -9.14 8.87 -7.79
CA ARG A 30 -9.24 10.29 -8.17
C ARG A 30 -10.69 10.63 -8.49
N GLU A 31 -11.21 11.69 -7.90
CA GLU A 31 -12.60 12.13 -8.12
C GLU A 31 -12.71 13.27 -9.13
N TYR A 32 -11.89 14.31 -8.97
CA TYR A 32 -11.91 15.50 -9.82
C TYR A 32 -10.48 16.01 -10.04
N GLU A 33 -10.17 16.40 -11.27
CA GLU A 33 -8.82 16.79 -11.69
C GLU A 33 -8.88 18.06 -12.52
N TRP A 34 -7.91 18.95 -12.29
CA TRP A 34 -7.67 20.13 -13.09
C TRP A 34 -6.16 20.41 -13.16
N ASP A 35 -5.78 21.48 -13.85
CA ASP A 35 -4.36 21.74 -14.16
C ASP A 35 -3.49 21.80 -12.89
N GLY A 36 -2.53 20.88 -12.79
CA GLY A 36 -1.62 20.73 -11.65
C GLY A 36 -2.25 20.29 -10.32
N ASN A 37 -3.50 19.83 -10.31
CA ASN A 37 -4.21 19.50 -9.06
C ASN A 37 -5.23 18.37 -9.25
N TYR A 38 -5.48 17.60 -8.19
CA TYR A 38 -6.66 16.72 -8.14
C TYR A 38 -7.15 16.47 -6.72
N ASN A 39 -8.44 16.16 -6.60
CA ASN A 39 -9.02 15.56 -5.40
C ASN A 39 -8.99 14.04 -5.54
N ALA A 40 -8.53 13.37 -4.50
CA ALA A 40 -8.59 11.92 -4.39
C ALA A 40 -9.28 11.50 -3.08
N GLN A 41 -9.95 10.35 -3.16
CA GLN A 41 -10.60 9.69 -2.05
C GLN A 41 -9.78 8.47 -1.68
N PHE A 42 -9.28 8.44 -0.44
CA PHE A 42 -8.81 7.22 0.18
C PHE A 42 -10.01 6.48 0.78
N LYS A 43 -10.16 5.20 0.46
CA LYS A 43 -11.25 4.38 0.97
C LYS A 43 -10.82 2.93 1.16
N ILE A 44 -10.96 2.43 2.39
CA ILE A 44 -10.66 1.04 2.73
C ILE A 44 -11.61 0.55 3.83
N GLN A 45 -12.02 -0.71 3.73
CA GLN A 45 -12.70 -1.40 4.81
C GLN A 45 -11.67 -1.95 5.79
N THR A 46 -11.91 -1.71 7.06
CA THR A 46 -11.10 -2.22 8.17
C THR A 46 -11.56 -3.62 8.54
N THR A 47 -10.61 -4.51 8.84
CA THR A 47 -10.90 -5.87 9.32
C THR A 47 -10.70 -6.02 10.82
N VAL A 48 -10.05 -5.03 11.45
CA VAL A 48 -9.66 -5.01 12.85
C VAL A 48 -9.93 -3.62 13.45
N PRO A 49 -10.30 -3.53 14.74
CA PRO A 49 -10.48 -2.24 15.39
C PRO A 49 -9.13 -1.57 15.69
N PHE A 50 -9.07 -0.24 15.62
CA PHE A 50 -7.89 0.52 16.01
C PHE A 50 -8.23 1.92 16.53
N THR A 51 -7.26 2.55 17.17
CA THR A 51 -7.30 3.98 17.55
C THR A 51 -6.05 4.65 17.02
N GLY A 52 -6.26 5.71 16.26
CA GLY A 52 -5.21 6.40 15.54
C GLY A 52 -4.77 5.66 14.28
N PHE A 53 -4.36 6.42 13.26
CA PHE A 53 -3.65 5.84 12.12
C PHE A 53 -2.51 6.73 11.64
N THR A 54 -1.56 6.06 10.98
CA THR A 54 -0.49 6.64 10.17
C THR A 54 -0.58 6.02 8.78
N ILE A 55 -0.60 6.82 7.72
CA ILE A 55 -0.60 6.36 6.33
C ILE A 55 0.63 6.93 5.63
N HIS A 56 1.53 6.07 5.17
CA HIS A 56 2.64 6.45 4.30
C HIS A 56 2.20 6.27 2.85
N LEU A 57 2.20 7.37 2.09
CA LEU A 57 1.87 7.38 0.67
C LEU A 57 3.14 7.49 -0.16
N THR A 58 3.15 6.79 -1.29
CA THR A 58 4.20 6.86 -2.31
C THR A 58 3.58 7.26 -3.64
N PHE A 59 4.17 8.28 -4.25
CA PHE A 59 3.78 8.81 -5.54
C PHE A 59 4.79 8.41 -6.62
N ASP A 60 4.33 8.21 -7.85
CA ASP A 60 5.19 7.88 -8.99
C ASP A 60 6.01 9.07 -9.52
N ASN A 61 5.59 10.29 -9.18
CA ASN A 61 6.19 11.55 -9.60
C ASN A 61 6.12 12.58 -8.46
N PRO A 62 6.93 13.66 -8.51
CA PRO A 62 6.93 14.69 -7.48
C PRO A 62 5.57 15.38 -7.25
N VAL A 63 5.20 15.52 -5.98
CA VAL A 63 4.05 16.27 -5.43
C VAL A 63 4.57 17.48 -4.66
N ASP A 64 3.96 18.64 -4.88
CA ASP A 64 4.32 19.87 -4.17
C ASP A 64 3.75 19.87 -2.76
N SER A 65 2.45 19.56 -2.62
CA SER A 65 1.73 19.50 -1.35
C SER A 65 0.48 18.63 -1.41
N ILE A 66 0.00 18.25 -0.21
CA ILE A 66 -1.26 17.55 0.00
C ILE A 66 -2.03 18.28 1.10
N ASP A 67 -3.29 18.65 0.84
CA ASP A 67 -4.21 19.06 1.91
C ASP A 67 -5.00 17.84 2.40
N TYR A 68 -5.00 17.64 3.71
CA TYR A 68 -5.74 16.59 4.41
C TYR A 68 -6.37 17.15 5.68
N TYR A 69 -7.68 17.36 5.64
CA TYR A 69 -8.39 18.16 6.66
C TYR A 69 -8.79 17.40 7.93
N THR A 70 -8.70 16.06 7.92
CA THR A 70 -9.11 15.26 9.10
C THR A 70 -7.93 14.85 9.97
N GLY A 71 -6.70 15.27 9.65
CA GLY A 71 -5.52 14.96 10.43
C GLY A 71 -4.35 15.88 10.09
N GLN A 72 -3.13 15.33 10.05
CA GLN A 72 -1.90 16.05 9.75
C GLN A 72 -1.20 15.44 8.54
N VAL A 73 -0.44 16.27 7.82
CA VAL A 73 0.40 15.87 6.69
C VAL A 73 1.84 16.21 7.04
N GLU A 74 2.72 15.23 6.88
CA GLU A 74 4.16 15.43 6.88
C GLU A 74 4.70 15.05 5.50
N LYS A 75 5.51 15.93 4.92
CA LYS A 75 6.19 15.69 3.65
C LYS A 75 7.61 15.21 3.98
N GLU A 76 7.89 13.95 3.69
CA GLU A 76 9.23 13.37 3.91
C GLU A 76 10.16 13.76 2.76
N ASP A 77 9.67 13.61 1.53
CA ASP A 77 10.27 14.12 0.31
C ASP A 77 9.19 14.44 -0.75
N ASP A 78 9.57 14.71 -1.98
CA ASP A 78 8.62 15.06 -3.05
C ASP A 78 7.74 13.89 -3.51
N THR A 79 8.05 12.66 -3.13
CA THR A 79 7.32 11.44 -3.51
C THR A 79 6.76 10.66 -2.32
N HIS A 80 7.17 10.97 -1.09
CA HIS A 80 6.76 10.29 0.14
C HIS A 80 6.10 11.25 1.14
N PHE A 81 4.88 10.91 1.54
CA PHE A 81 4.06 11.70 2.45
C PHE A 81 3.47 10.83 3.54
N THR A 82 3.42 11.37 4.76
CA THR A 82 2.83 10.71 5.91
C THR A 82 1.59 11.46 6.37
N LEU A 83 0.44 10.79 6.34
CA LEU A 83 -0.83 11.29 6.85
C LEU A 83 -1.10 10.68 8.24
N THR A 84 -1.37 11.50 9.25
CA THR A 84 -1.65 10.98 10.60
C THR A 84 -2.96 11.53 11.15
N ASN A 85 -3.70 10.66 11.84
CA ASN A 85 -4.81 11.08 12.68
C ASN A 85 -4.84 10.21 13.95
N PRO A 86 -4.26 10.68 15.08
CA PRO A 86 -4.14 9.88 16.30
C PRO A 86 -5.48 9.69 17.04
N ASN A 87 -6.51 10.46 16.69
CA ASN A 87 -7.81 10.43 17.38
C ASN A 87 -8.89 9.68 16.58
N TYR A 88 -8.57 9.15 15.41
CA TYR A 88 -9.52 8.38 14.62
C TYR A 88 -9.81 7.05 15.32
N ILE A 89 -11.08 6.68 15.46
CA ILE A 89 -11.48 5.40 16.05
C ILE A 89 -12.22 4.62 14.97
N ALA A 90 -11.77 3.40 14.71
CA ALA A 90 -12.42 2.47 13.80
C ALA A 90 -12.71 1.15 14.51
N HIS A 91 -13.83 0.55 14.17
CA HIS A 91 -14.20 -0.81 14.54
C HIS A 91 -14.01 -1.75 13.36
N ALA A 92 -13.85 -3.05 13.64
CA ALA A 92 -13.81 -4.06 12.58
C ALA A 92 -15.06 -3.97 11.70
N GLY A 93 -14.85 -3.90 10.38
CA GLY A 93 -15.90 -3.78 9.38
C GLY A 93 -16.23 -2.34 8.97
N ASP A 94 -15.71 -1.32 9.68
CA ASP A 94 -15.91 0.08 9.32
C ASP A 94 -15.22 0.41 8.00
N ILE A 95 -15.81 1.32 7.23
CA ILE A 95 -15.19 1.89 6.04
C ILE A 95 -14.56 3.23 6.43
N ILE A 96 -13.24 3.30 6.36
CA ILE A 96 -12.52 4.56 6.47
C ILE A 96 -12.62 5.26 5.12
N GLN A 97 -12.95 6.54 5.15
CA GLN A 97 -12.99 7.36 3.96
C GLN A 97 -12.56 8.78 4.30
N PHE A 98 -11.63 9.32 3.52
CA PHE A 98 -11.27 10.74 3.58
C PHE A 98 -10.82 11.25 2.22
N GLU A 99 -10.95 12.56 2.05
CA GLU A 99 -10.51 13.28 0.86
C GLU A 99 -9.12 13.87 1.08
N MET A 100 -8.30 13.82 0.03
CA MET A 100 -7.03 14.50 -0.08
C MET A 100 -7.04 15.38 -1.33
N HIS A 101 -6.48 16.58 -1.23
CA HIS A 101 -6.27 17.48 -2.36
C HIS A 101 -4.78 17.51 -2.65
N VAL A 102 -4.38 17.04 -3.83
CA VAL A 102 -2.98 16.87 -4.22
C VAL A 102 -2.61 17.94 -5.25
N GLN A 103 -1.49 18.63 -5.02
CA GLN A 103 -0.97 19.65 -5.93
C GLN A 103 0.41 19.25 -6.46
N TYR A 104 0.62 19.43 -7.77
CA TYR A 104 1.85 19.11 -8.46
C TYR A 104 2.08 20.10 -9.61
N SER A 105 3.32 20.56 -9.77
CA SER A 105 3.74 21.49 -10.84
C SER A 105 4.45 20.79 -12.00
N GLY A 106 4.87 19.53 -11.80
CA GLY A 106 5.63 18.74 -12.74
C GLY A 106 4.79 17.77 -13.57
N GLU A 107 5.35 16.58 -13.83
CA GLU A 107 4.61 15.50 -14.47
C GLU A 107 3.41 15.08 -13.61
N LYS A 108 2.38 14.61 -14.30
CA LYS A 108 1.18 14.11 -13.63
C LYS A 108 1.54 12.93 -12.73
N THR A 109 1.01 12.95 -11.51
CA THR A 109 1.35 11.97 -10.48
C THR A 109 0.15 11.25 -9.91
N PHE A 110 0.40 10.04 -9.40
CA PHE A 110 -0.56 9.14 -8.82
C PHE A 110 0.04 8.42 -7.60
N VAL A 111 -0.84 8.03 -6.67
CA VAL A 111 -0.44 7.15 -5.57
C VAL A 111 -0.22 5.75 -6.14
N VAL A 112 0.97 5.21 -5.95
CA VAL A 112 1.37 3.86 -6.36
C VAL A 112 1.74 2.96 -5.18
N GLY A 113 1.85 3.55 -3.99
CA GLY A 113 2.05 2.84 -2.74
C GLY A 113 1.30 3.54 -1.62
N ALA A 114 0.73 2.79 -0.71
CA ALA A 114 0.10 3.28 0.51
C ALA A 114 0.31 2.21 1.57
N PHE A 115 0.79 2.60 2.75
CA PHE A 115 0.93 1.74 3.91
C PHE A 115 0.22 2.37 5.09
N MET A 116 -0.80 1.72 5.66
CA MET A 116 -1.42 2.23 6.90
C MET A 116 -0.95 1.40 8.07
N ASN A 117 -0.47 2.06 9.11
CA ASN A 117 0.06 1.43 10.31
C ASN A 117 1.13 0.35 10.02
N GLY A 118 1.85 0.48 8.90
CA GLY A 118 2.97 -0.39 8.50
C GLY A 118 2.63 -1.53 7.55
N GLU A 119 1.38 -1.69 7.13
CA GLU A 119 0.92 -2.79 6.26
C GLU A 119 0.52 -2.25 4.88
N ASP A 120 0.69 -3.05 3.82
CA ASP A 120 0.33 -2.69 2.43
C ASP A 120 -1.17 -2.95 2.15
N VAL A 121 -1.72 -2.12 1.28
CA VAL A 121 -3.13 -1.74 1.26
C VAL A 121 -3.57 -1.43 -0.14
N CYS A 122 -2.62 -1.26 -1.07
CA CYS A 122 -2.91 -0.84 -2.42
C CYS A 122 -3.67 -1.88 -3.23
N ASP A 123 -3.69 -3.14 -2.81
CA ASP A 123 -4.54 -4.15 -3.42
C ASP A 123 -6.01 -4.09 -2.96
N GLY A 124 -6.32 -3.25 -1.96
CA GLY A 124 -7.65 -3.12 -1.38
C GLY A 124 -8.15 -4.36 -0.65
N SER A 125 -7.28 -5.34 -0.37
CA SER A 125 -7.64 -6.61 0.28
C SER A 125 -8.20 -6.41 1.68
N GLY A 126 -7.79 -5.33 2.35
CA GLY A 126 -8.19 -5.09 3.73
C GLY A 126 -7.62 -6.12 4.71
N ASP A 127 -6.68 -6.97 4.29
CA ASP A 127 -6.00 -7.95 5.16
C ASP A 127 -4.93 -7.25 5.99
N TRP A 128 -5.40 -6.40 6.90
CA TRP A 128 -4.58 -5.66 7.84
C TRP A 128 -4.31 -6.50 9.07
N THR A 129 -3.06 -6.88 9.30
CA THR A 129 -2.71 -7.45 10.59
C THR A 129 -2.47 -6.31 11.59
N THR A 130 -3.02 -6.41 12.81
CA THR A 130 -2.67 -5.48 13.90
C THR A 130 -1.29 -5.78 14.47
N HIS A 131 -0.44 -6.53 13.77
CA HIS A 131 0.90 -6.72 14.26
C HIS A 131 1.63 -5.38 14.04
N PRO A 132 2.14 -4.72 15.08
CA PRO A 132 3.08 -3.63 14.87
C PRO A 132 4.19 -4.11 13.91
N PRO A 133 4.91 -3.20 13.20
CA PRO A 133 6.09 -3.59 12.44
C PRO A 133 6.90 -4.51 13.34
N LEU A 134 7.12 -5.75 12.92
CA LEU A 134 7.79 -6.75 13.76
C LEU A 134 9.12 -6.11 14.18
N GLU A 135 9.21 -5.71 15.46
CA GLU A 135 10.46 -5.24 16.03
C GLU A 135 11.49 -6.30 15.69
N ASN A 136 12.59 -5.90 15.04
CA ASN A 136 13.60 -6.86 14.64
C ASN A 136 14.06 -7.62 15.90
N PRO A 137 13.75 -8.92 16.05
CA PRO A 137 14.10 -9.65 17.26
C PRO A 137 15.61 -9.95 17.30
N CYS A 138 16.34 -9.54 16.26
CA CYS A 138 17.75 -9.76 16.04
C CYS A 138 18.49 -8.42 16.05
N GLU A 139 18.66 -7.83 17.24
CA GLU A 139 19.53 -6.66 17.44
C GLU A 139 20.96 -6.93 16.95
N GLU A 140 21.63 -5.89 16.46
CA GLU A 140 23.05 -5.96 16.13
C GLU A 140 23.87 -6.28 17.38
N THR A 141 24.75 -7.29 17.30
CA THR A 141 25.69 -7.63 18.39
C THR A 141 26.94 -6.76 18.37
N GLY A 142 27.12 -5.96 17.30
CA GLY A 142 28.28 -5.08 17.12
C GLY A 142 29.55 -5.82 16.73
N MET A 143 29.45 -7.07 16.27
CA MET A 143 30.61 -7.87 15.86
C MET A 143 31.06 -7.49 14.45
N LEU A 144 32.24 -6.87 14.33
CA LEU A 144 32.87 -6.51 13.06
C LEU A 144 34.02 -7.48 12.74
N PRO A 145 34.31 -7.79 11.45
CA PRO A 145 33.68 -7.24 10.24
C PRO A 145 32.37 -7.91 9.83
N TYR A 146 31.96 -9.00 10.50
CA TYR A 146 30.73 -9.75 10.19
C TYR A 146 29.99 -10.13 11.47
N ASP A 147 28.72 -9.73 11.56
CA ASP A 147 27.83 -10.07 12.66
C ASP A 147 27.06 -11.37 12.38
N TYR A 148 27.75 -12.49 12.55
CA TYR A 148 27.14 -13.81 12.35
C TYR A 148 25.98 -14.08 13.34
N GLY A 149 25.97 -13.43 14.50
CA GLY A 149 24.89 -13.58 15.49
C GLY A 149 23.57 -13.01 14.96
N GLN A 150 23.62 -11.80 14.43
CA GLN A 150 22.47 -11.16 13.78
C GLN A 150 21.99 -11.96 12.57
N VAL A 151 22.90 -12.38 11.69
CA VAL A 151 22.56 -13.12 10.46
C VAL A 151 21.90 -14.46 10.77
N LEU A 152 22.40 -15.21 11.75
CA LEU A 152 21.79 -16.49 12.15
C LEU A 152 20.41 -16.29 12.76
N CYS A 153 20.23 -15.28 13.62
CA CYS A 153 18.92 -14.94 14.17
C CYS A 153 17.93 -14.60 13.06
N MET A 154 18.30 -13.75 12.10
CA MET A 154 17.45 -13.40 10.96
C MET A 154 17.10 -14.63 10.11
N SER A 155 18.06 -15.53 9.87
CA SER A 155 17.81 -16.77 9.12
C SER A 155 16.75 -17.67 9.79
N TYR A 156 16.72 -17.69 11.12
CA TYR A 156 15.71 -18.42 11.88
C TYR A 156 14.32 -17.76 11.74
N VAL A 157 14.24 -16.43 11.84
CA VAL A 157 12.99 -15.69 11.64
C VAL A 157 12.42 -15.89 10.23
N PHE A 158 13.26 -15.84 9.20
CA PHE A 158 12.85 -16.15 7.82
C PHE A 158 12.31 -17.58 7.68
N TYR A 159 12.96 -18.55 8.32
CA TYR A 159 12.49 -19.93 8.32
C TYR A 159 11.12 -20.08 8.99
N GLU A 160 10.92 -19.42 10.13
CA GLU A 160 9.64 -19.40 10.85
C GLU A 160 8.52 -18.75 10.01
N ALA A 161 8.82 -17.63 9.32
CA ALA A 161 7.87 -16.96 8.44
C ALA A 161 7.48 -17.81 7.22
N GLN A 162 8.41 -18.57 6.64
CA GLN A 162 8.10 -19.44 5.50
C GLN A 162 7.16 -20.60 5.85
N ARG A 163 7.14 -21.04 7.11
CA ARG A 163 6.29 -22.16 7.56
C ARG A 163 4.98 -21.72 8.20
N SER A 164 4.81 -20.44 8.53
CA SER A 164 3.59 -19.92 9.17
C SER A 164 2.37 -19.88 8.23
N GLY A 165 2.53 -20.26 6.96
CA GLY A 165 1.46 -20.28 5.97
C GLY A 165 1.47 -19.05 5.07
N LYS A 166 0.42 -18.88 4.26
CA LYS A 166 0.28 -17.72 3.39
C LYS A 166 0.20 -16.46 4.28
N LEU A 167 1.20 -15.59 4.15
CA LEU A 167 1.17 -14.22 4.66
C LEU A 167 0.07 -13.45 3.92
#